data_AF-B9DJD1-F1
#
_entry.id   AF-B9DJD1-F1
#
_cell.length_a   1.000
_cell.length_b   1.000
_cell.length_c   1.000
_cell.angle_alpha   90.00
_cell.angle_beta   90.00
_cell.angle_gamma   90.00
#
_symmetry.space_group_name_H-M   'P 1'
#
loop_
_entity.id
_entity.type
_entity.pdbx_description
1 polymer ?
#
loop_
_entity_poly.entity_id
_entity_poly.type
_entity_poly.pdbx_seq_one_letter_code
_entity_poly.pdbx_strand_id
1 'polypeptide(L)'
;MIKKAIKRPDVVEYIEFKGKENFKEVCEFIGRSEPLLTRTDGKEYLLLNHYVSDKEDAPIYPGTIFYRWYDFEQDCKPWGVMNKGAFFKRYMED
;
A
#
# COMPACT_ATOMS: atom_id res chain seq x y z
N MET A 1 -8.38 -8.84 -0.85
CA MET A 1 -9.44 -8.33 -1.75
C MET A 1 -9.14 -6.89 -2.14
N ILE A 2 -8.88 -6.63 -3.42
CA ILE A 2 -8.59 -5.30 -3.98
C ILE A 2 -9.91 -4.52 -4.11
N LYS A 3 -9.92 -3.26 -3.67
CA LYS A 3 -11.07 -2.35 -3.76
C LYS A 3 -10.74 -1.17 -4.69
N LYS A 4 -11.77 -0.47 -5.16
CA LYS A 4 -11.63 0.74 -5.98
C LYS A 4 -12.14 1.94 -5.18
N ALA A 5 -11.41 3.03 -5.19
CA ALA A 5 -11.85 4.32 -4.69
C ALA A 5 -11.85 5.33 -5.86
N ILE A 6 -12.84 6.21 -5.87
CA ILE A 6 -13.08 7.13 -6.98
C ILE A 6 -13.04 8.54 -6.42
N LYS A 7 -12.06 9.34 -6.86
CA LYS A 7 -12.15 10.80 -6.77
C LYS A 7 -11.71 11.39 -8.08
N ARG A 8 -12.66 11.93 -8.84
CA ARG A 8 -12.41 12.47 -10.19
C ARG A 8 -11.22 13.45 -10.18
N PRO A 9 -10.29 13.36 -11.15
CA PRO A 9 -10.27 12.44 -12.29
C PRO A 9 -9.66 11.04 -12.01
N ASP A 10 -9.14 10.80 -10.81
CA ASP A 10 -8.31 9.64 -10.50
C ASP A 10 -9.15 8.45 -9.97
N VAL A 11 -9.19 7.37 -10.75
CA VAL A 11 -9.64 6.06 -10.27
C VAL A 11 -8.44 5.35 -9.69
N VAL A 12 -8.45 5.13 -8.37
CA VAL A 12 -7.37 4.40 -7.68
C VAL A 12 -7.86 3.02 -7.27
N GLU A 13 -7.00 2.02 -7.43
CA GLU A 13 -7.17 0.70 -6.83
C GLU A 13 -6.42 0.70 -5.49
N TYR A 14 -6.95 0.01 -4.49
CA TYR A 14 -6.32 -0.04 -3.18
C TYR A 14 -6.52 -1.38 -2.46
N ILE A 15 -5.61 -1.68 -1.54
CA ILE A 15 -5.65 -2.83 -0.64
C ILE A 15 -5.18 -2.40 0.75
N GLU A 16 -5.93 -2.77 1.79
CA GLU A 16 -5.53 -2.61 3.18
C GLU A 16 -4.65 -3.78 3.59
N PHE A 17 -3.46 -3.53 4.11
CA PHE A 17 -2.60 -4.56 4.66
C PHE A 17 -3.13 -5.04 6.01
N LYS A 18 -3.26 -6.35 6.17
CA LYS A 18 -3.81 -7.01 7.37
C LYS A 18 -2.80 -7.97 8.02
N GLY A 19 -1.51 -7.84 7.72
CA GLY A 19 -0.50 -8.79 8.18
C GLY A 19 -0.47 -10.05 7.31
N LYS A 20 -0.17 -11.18 7.94
CA LYS A 20 -0.04 -12.49 7.29
C LYS A 20 -1.29 -12.91 6.52
N GLU A 21 -2.48 -12.48 6.93
CA GLU A 21 -3.77 -12.82 6.29
C GLU A 21 -3.75 -12.51 4.78
N ASN A 22 -3.17 -11.38 4.38
CA ASN A 22 -3.19 -10.94 2.98
C ASN A 22 -1.83 -10.47 2.46
N PHE A 23 -0.75 -10.86 3.12
CA PHE A 23 0.62 -10.50 2.77
C PHE A 23 0.94 -10.81 1.29
N LYS A 24 0.58 -12.01 0.81
CA LYS A 24 0.80 -12.43 -0.58
C LYS A 24 0.07 -11.52 -1.57
N GLU A 25 -1.18 -11.18 -1.28
CA GLU A 25 -1.98 -10.29 -2.12
C GLU A 25 -1.40 -8.88 -2.17
N VAL A 26 -0.85 -8.37 -1.06
CA VAL A 26 -0.20 -7.05 -1.02
C VAL A 26 1.07 -7.05 -1.87
N CYS A 27 1.91 -8.08 -1.77
CA CYS A 27 3.12 -8.21 -2.60
C CYS A 27 2.79 -8.26 -4.09
N GLU A 28 1.79 -9.07 -4.48
CA GLU A 28 1.29 -9.14 -5.86
C GLU A 28 0.72 -7.79 -6.33
N PHE A 29 0.03 -7.07 -5.45
CA PHE A 29 -0.58 -5.77 -5.77
C PHE A 29 0.47 -4.69 -6.09
N ILE A 30 1.57 -4.64 -5.34
CA ILE A 30 2.67 -3.68 -5.55
C ILE A 30 3.74 -4.19 -6.51
N GLY A 31 3.65 -5.44 -6.96
CA GLY A 31 4.62 -6.06 -7.87
C GLY A 31 6.00 -6.24 -7.24
N ARG A 32 6.09 -6.45 -5.93
CA ARG A 32 7.37 -6.60 -5.20
C ARG A 32 7.35 -7.80 -4.27
N SER A 33 8.53 -8.37 -4.04
CA SER A 33 8.76 -9.39 -3.01
C SER A 33 9.43 -8.73 -1.82
N GLU A 34 8.70 -8.63 -0.71
CA GLU A 34 9.14 -7.96 0.51
C GLU A 34 9.05 -8.93 1.69
N PRO A 35 9.89 -8.80 2.73
CA PRO A 35 9.78 -9.68 3.90
C PRO A 35 8.63 -9.24 4.83
N LEU A 36 7.91 -10.24 5.34
CA LEU A 36 7.00 -10.09 6.49
C LEU A 36 7.75 -10.51 7.75
N LEU A 37 7.85 -9.60 8.73
CA LEU A 37 8.60 -9.80 9.96
C LEU A 37 7.68 -9.64 11.18
N THR A 38 8.07 -10.24 12.29
CA THR A 38 7.35 -10.16 13.57
C THR A 38 8.25 -9.52 14.61
N ARG A 39 7.75 -8.50 15.30
CA ARG A 39 8.44 -7.86 16.43
C ARG A 39 8.38 -8.73 17.67
N THR A 40 9.20 -8.39 18.67
CA THR A 40 9.22 -9.08 19.98
C THR A 40 7.90 -8.96 20.75
N ASP A 41 7.06 -7.96 20.46
CA ASP A 41 5.71 -7.81 21.01
C ASP A 41 4.64 -8.60 20.24
N GLY A 42 5.05 -9.45 19.29
CA GLY A 42 4.17 -10.27 18.47
C GLY A 42 3.51 -9.53 17.30
N LYS A 43 3.78 -8.23 17.11
CA LYS A 43 3.19 -7.47 16.00
C LYS A 43 3.92 -7.72 14.68
N GLU A 44 3.15 -8.05 13.66
CA GLU A 44 3.64 -8.22 12.30
C GLU A 44 3.83 -6.87 11.60
N TYR A 45 4.83 -6.80 10.72
CA TYR A 45 5.04 -5.68 9.81
C TYR A 45 5.68 -6.15 8.51
N LEU A 46 5.37 -5.46 7.42
CA LEU A 46 6.02 -5.63 6.13
C LEU A 46 7.18 -4.64 6.05
N LEU A 47 8.39 -5.12 5.78
CA LEU A 47 9.55 -4.24 5.63
C LEU A 47 9.66 -3.83 4.16
N LEU A 48 9.41 -2.56 3.85
CA LEU A 48 9.56 -2.03 2.50
C LEU A 48 10.99 -1.56 2.29
N ASN A 49 11.81 -2.37 1.63
CA ASN A 49 13.19 -2.01 1.33
C ASN A 49 13.24 -0.94 0.23
N HIS A 50 14.13 0.05 0.32
CA HIS A 50 14.34 1.06 -0.75
C HIS A 50 13.07 1.75 -1.29
N TYR A 51 12.01 1.84 -0.50
CA TYR A 51 10.71 2.34 -0.98
C TYR A 51 10.66 3.86 -1.13
N VAL A 52 11.33 4.58 -0.24
CA VAL A 52 11.59 6.01 -0.40
C VAL A 52 13.02 6.09 -0.90
N SER A 53 13.24 6.66 -2.08
CA SER A 53 14.51 6.65 -2.83
C SER A 53 15.74 7.08 -2.04
N ASP A 54 15.60 7.62 -0.83
CA ASP A 54 16.68 8.12 0.02
C ASP A 54 16.44 7.87 1.52
N LYS A 55 15.58 6.92 1.92
CA LYS A 55 15.38 6.59 3.35
C LYS A 55 15.42 5.10 3.64
N GLU A 56 15.95 4.82 4.84
CA GLU A 56 16.01 3.53 5.52
C GLU A 56 14.73 2.71 5.35
N ASP A 57 14.90 1.38 5.40
CA ASP A 57 13.80 0.43 5.29
C ASP A 57 12.65 0.79 6.24
N ALA A 58 11.45 0.92 5.69
CA ALA A 58 10.31 1.42 6.45
C ALA A 58 9.41 0.26 6.89
N PRO A 59 9.15 0.08 8.20
CA PRO A 59 8.18 -0.90 8.67
C PRO A 59 6.76 -0.42 8.37
N ILE A 60 6.00 -1.23 7.64
CA ILE A 60 4.60 -1.02 7.33
C ILE A 60 3.74 -1.95 8.18
N TYR A 61 2.86 -1.36 9.00
CA TYR A 61 2.02 -2.10 9.92
C TYR A 61 0.62 -2.37 9.34
N PRO A 62 -0.09 -3.41 9.81
CA PRO A 62 -1.49 -3.64 9.49
C PRO A 62 -2.36 -2.40 9.69
N GLY A 63 -3.36 -2.22 8.83
CA GLY A 63 -4.19 -1.02 8.74
C GLY A 63 -3.64 0.04 7.77
N THR A 64 -2.46 -0.17 7.21
CA THR A 64 -1.91 0.69 6.14
C THR A 64 -2.58 0.39 4.80
N ILE A 65 -2.82 1.42 3.99
CA ILE A 65 -3.38 1.29 2.64
C ILE A 65 -2.25 1.37 1.61
N PHE A 66 -2.18 0.35 0.76
CA PHE A 66 -1.47 0.41 -0.50
C PHE A 66 -2.46 0.79 -1.60
N TYR A 67 -2.06 1.69 -2.49
CA TYR A 67 -2.91 2.12 -3.59
C TYR A 67 -2.10 2.31 -4.86
N ARG A 68 -2.74 2.18 -6.02
CA ARG A 68 -2.13 2.43 -7.32
C ARG A 68 -3.10 3.19 -8.22
N TRP A 69 -2.54 4.00 -9.10
CA TRP A 69 -3.27 4.75 -10.12
C TRP A 69 -2.69 4.44 -11.48
N TYR A 70 -3.43 4.75 -12.54
CA TYR A 70 -2.89 4.65 -13.89
C TYR A 70 -2.35 6.01 -14.30
N ASP A 71 -1.06 6.05 -14.61
CA ASP A 71 -0.41 7.21 -15.19
C ASP A 71 -0.46 7.05 -16.71
N PHE A 72 -1.33 7.84 -17.35
CA PHE A 72 -1.55 7.81 -18.80
C PHE A 72 -0.35 8.38 -19.57
N GLU A 73 0.43 9.27 -18.98
CA GLU A 73 1.58 9.89 -19.65
C GLU A 73 2.75 8.90 -19.75
N GLN A 74 2.90 8.06 -18.72
CA GLN A 74 4.00 7.09 -18.61
C GLN A 74 3.58 5.66 -18.96
N ASP A 75 2.31 5.43 -19.31
CA ASP A 75 1.69 4.10 -19.52
C ASP A 75 2.10 3.09 -18.43
N CYS A 76 1.99 3.51 -17.17
CA CYS A 76 2.39 2.70 -16.03
C CYS A 76 1.38 2.75 -14.88
N LYS A 77 1.54 1.84 -13.93
CA LYS A 77 0.72 1.75 -12.71
C LYS A 77 1.56 1.99 -11.46
N PRO A 78 1.99 3.23 -11.21
CA PRO A 78 2.69 3.58 -9.99
C PRO A 78 1.82 3.28 -8.77
N TRP A 79 2.47 3.03 -7.64
CA TRP A 79 1.79 2.74 -6.39
C TRP A 79 2.38 3.55 -5.24
N GLY A 80 1.53 3.78 -4.24
CA GLY A 80 1.81 4.54 -3.04
C GLY A 80 1.33 3.82 -1.79
N VAL A 81 1.79 4.29 -0.64
CA VAL A 81 1.37 3.80 0.68
C VAL A 81 0.97 4.98 1.55
N MET A 82 -0.11 4.84 2.33
CA MET A 82 -0.50 5.85 3.32
C MET A 82 -1.38 5.26 4.42
N ASN A 83 -1.54 5.99 5.52
CA ASN A 83 -2.47 5.58 6.57
C ASN A 83 -3.93 5.64 6.07
N LYS A 84 -4.77 4.74 6.60
CA LYS A 84 -6.17 4.56 6.18
C LYS A 84 -7.03 5.81 6.28
N GLY A 85 -6.89 6.58 7.36
CA GLY A 85 -7.66 7.82 7.54
C GLY A 85 -7.33 8.86 6.48
N ALA A 86 -6.05 9.09 6.21
CA ALA A 86 -5.59 10.01 5.18
C ALA A 86 -5.98 9.54 3.77
N PHE A 87 -5.96 8.22 3.51
CA PHE A 87 -6.41 7.67 2.23
C PHE A 87 -7.88 7.99 1.96
N PHE A 88 -8.78 7.67 2.91
CA PHE A 88 -10.20 7.91 2.70
C PHE A 88 -10.55 9.39 2.67
N LYS A 89 -9.91 10.22 3.49
CA LYS A 89 -10.02 11.69 3.38
C LYS A 89 -9.61 12.20 2.00
N ARG A 90 -8.57 11.63 1.41
CA ARG A 90 -8.08 12.06 0.11
C ARG A 90 -8.97 11.58 -1.04
N TYR A 91 -9.40 10.32 -1.03
CA TYR A 91 -9.96 9.64 -2.21
C TYR A 91 -11.41 9.16 -2.07
N MET A 92 -12.04 9.27 -0.90
CA MET A 92 -13.42 8.81 -0.66
C MET A 92 -14.31 9.80 0.11
N GLU A 93 -13.77 10.91 0.62
CA GLU A 93 -14.61 12.02 1.10
C GLU A 93 -15.05 12.89 -0.08
N ASP A 94 -16.36 12.81 -0.38
CA ASP A 94 -17.20 13.85 -1.00
C ASP A 94 -17.80 14.74 0.10
#